data_AF-A0A1Q8AFX4-F1
#
_entry.id   AF-A0A1Q8AFX4-F1
#
_cell.length_a   1.000
_cell.length_b   1.000
_cell.length_c   1.000
_cell.angle_alpha   90.00
_cell.angle_beta   90.00
_cell.angle_gamma   90.00
#
_symmetry.space_group_name_H-M   'P 1'
#
loop_
_entity.id
_entity.type
_entity.pdbx_description
1 polymer ?
#
loop_
_entity_poly.entity_id
_entity_poly.type
_entity_poly.pdbx_seq_one_letter_code
_entity_poly.pdbx_strand_id
1 'polypeptide(L)'
;MDSRLLGFGPPIPPGAKEPDGLFRITVRFADGGSASSSQRAPGPELMDYYSAKRDGLEPKLPKGPVLQPTSGGGGGKRWNFHYWVWPLPPEGNLTLACEWPARRMPLTEHELDGAAIRRAGDSSIDLWG
;
A
#
# COMPACT_ATOMS: atom_id res chain seq x y z
N MET A 1 -12.01 19.39 4.75
CA MET A 1 -11.08 18.45 5.44
C MET A 1 -9.70 18.71 4.89
N ASP A 2 -8.71 18.79 5.76
CA ASP A 2 -7.30 18.90 5.38
C ASP A 2 -6.85 17.68 4.58
N SER A 3 -6.34 17.89 3.35
CA SER A 3 -5.83 16.83 2.48
C SER A 3 -4.63 16.10 3.10
N ARG A 4 -3.92 16.74 4.03
CA ARG A 4 -2.84 16.13 4.81
C ARG A 4 -3.34 15.04 5.76
N LEU A 5 -4.64 14.79 5.90
CA LEU A 5 -5.17 13.71 6.74
C LEU A 5 -5.58 12.47 5.92
N LEU A 6 -5.41 12.50 4.61
CA LEU A 6 -5.89 11.44 3.72
C LEU A 6 -4.94 10.23 3.60
N GLY A 7 -3.71 10.31 4.12
CA GLY A 7 -2.75 9.21 4.04
C GLY A 7 -1.98 9.10 2.72
N PHE A 8 -2.18 10.04 1.78
CA PHE A 8 -1.46 10.14 0.52
C PHE A 8 -1.14 11.60 0.18
N GLY A 9 -0.31 11.81 -0.84
CA GLY A 9 0.15 13.14 -1.26
C GLY A 9 1.68 13.24 -1.22
N PRO A 10 2.26 14.45 -1.19
CA PRO A 10 3.71 14.61 -1.17
C PRO A 10 4.32 13.95 0.08
N PRO A 11 5.59 13.51 -0.01
CA PRO A 11 6.33 12.97 1.13
C PRO A 11 6.25 13.90 2.33
N ILE A 12 6.21 13.30 3.52
CA ILE A 12 6.40 14.05 4.76
C ILE A 12 7.89 14.47 4.79
N PRO A 13 8.21 15.76 4.97
CA PRO A 13 9.60 16.20 5.03
C PRO A 13 10.39 15.44 6.10
N PRO A 14 11.67 15.11 5.87
CA PRO A 14 12.52 14.50 6.88
C PRO A 14 12.50 15.29 8.20
N GLY A 15 12.28 14.60 9.32
CA GLY A 15 12.20 15.21 10.66
C GLY A 15 10.85 15.87 11.00
N ALA A 16 9.91 15.98 10.06
CA ALA A 16 8.57 16.45 10.37
C ALA A 16 7.73 15.34 11.04
N LYS A 17 6.97 15.72 12.08
CA LYS A 17 6.01 14.81 12.72
C LYS A 17 4.89 14.49 11.73
N GLU A 18 4.54 13.22 11.63
CA GLU A 18 3.35 12.81 10.89
C GLU A 18 2.08 13.41 11.52
N PRO A 19 1.14 13.91 10.72
CA PRO A 19 -0.08 14.50 11.26
C PRO A 19 -0.85 13.50 12.14
N ASP A 20 -1.28 13.95 13.31
CA ASP A 20 -2.18 13.19 14.15
C ASP A 20 -3.51 12.96 13.40
N GLY A 21 -4.00 11.71 13.41
CA GLY A 21 -5.26 11.35 12.77
C GLY A 21 -5.21 11.13 11.25
N LEU A 22 -4.03 10.93 10.68
CA LEU A 22 -3.86 10.45 9.31
C LEU A 22 -4.63 9.13 9.08
N PHE A 23 -5.24 8.98 7.90
CA PHE A 23 -5.70 7.67 7.44
C PHE A 23 -4.51 6.73 7.24
N ARG A 24 -4.58 5.53 7.82
CA ARG A 24 -3.59 4.48 7.59
C ARG A 24 -4.29 3.24 7.09
N ILE A 25 -3.65 2.59 6.13
CA ILE A 25 -3.98 1.23 5.73
C ILE A 25 -2.71 0.39 5.77
N THR A 26 -2.85 -0.83 6.26
CA THR A 26 -1.79 -1.82 6.38
C THR A 26 -2.28 -3.13 5.78
N VAL A 27 -1.41 -3.77 5.00
CA VAL A 27 -1.59 -5.15 4.54
C VAL A 27 -0.70 -6.07 5.36
N ARG A 28 -1.21 -7.23 5.77
CA ARG A 28 -0.45 -8.28 6.44
C ARG A 28 -0.71 -9.61 5.76
N PHE A 29 0.37 -10.25 5.31
CA PHE A 29 0.35 -11.55 4.65
C PHE A 29 0.43 -12.67 5.69
N ALA A 30 -0.02 -13.88 5.30
CA ALA A 30 -0.02 -15.05 6.18
C ALA A 30 1.38 -15.49 6.63
N ASP A 31 2.42 -15.15 5.87
CA ASP A 31 3.83 -15.41 6.20
C ASP A 31 4.45 -14.37 7.16
N GLY A 32 3.65 -13.39 7.60
CA GLY A 32 4.08 -12.30 8.48
C GLY A 32 4.61 -11.06 7.74
N GLY A 33 4.72 -11.09 6.41
CA GLY A 33 5.05 -9.90 5.62
C GLY A 33 4.02 -8.79 5.82
N SER A 34 4.45 -7.53 6.00
CA SER A 34 3.51 -6.40 6.15
C SER A 34 4.01 -5.10 5.54
N ALA A 35 3.06 -4.26 5.12
CA ALA A 35 3.33 -2.96 4.52
C ALA A 35 2.25 -1.95 4.90
N SER A 36 2.64 -0.71 5.17
CA SER A 36 1.74 0.34 5.64
C SER A 36 1.88 1.62 4.83
N SER A 37 0.78 2.37 4.68
CA SER A 37 0.73 3.65 3.98
C SER A 37 1.32 4.83 4.78
N SER A 38 2.01 4.57 5.90
CA SER A 38 2.56 5.60 6.80
C SER A 38 3.66 6.46 6.15
N GLN A 39 4.17 6.07 4.99
CA GLN A 39 5.09 6.88 4.22
C GLN A 39 4.40 7.27 2.91
N ARG A 40 4.08 8.57 2.77
CA ARG A 40 3.47 9.13 1.56
C ARG A 40 4.39 9.09 0.32
N ALA A 41 5.61 8.56 0.48
CA ALA A 41 6.56 8.32 -0.58
C ALA A 41 7.01 6.86 -0.55
N PRO A 42 7.37 6.29 -1.72
CA PRO A 42 8.08 5.03 -1.81
C PRO A 42 9.30 4.96 -0.88
N GLY A 43 9.51 3.82 -0.24
CA GLY A 43 10.73 3.55 0.50
C GLY A 43 11.97 3.46 -0.42
N PRO A 44 13.20 3.52 0.13
CA PRO A 44 14.44 3.50 -0.65
C PRO A 44 14.56 2.32 -1.60
N GLU A 45 14.22 1.10 -1.16
CA GLU A 45 14.31 -0.10 -2.02
C GLU A 45 13.41 0.01 -3.27
N LEU A 46 12.23 0.62 -3.14
CA LEU A 46 11.32 0.82 -4.27
C LEU A 46 11.81 1.95 -5.20
N MET A 47 12.45 2.98 -4.64
CA MET A 47 13.09 4.04 -5.42
C MET A 47 14.31 3.53 -6.20
N ASP A 48 15.09 2.62 -5.62
CA ASP A 48 16.21 1.97 -6.30
C ASP A 48 15.70 1.10 -7.46
N TYR A 49 14.62 0.34 -7.23
CA TYR A 49 13.94 -0.41 -8.29
C TYR A 49 13.52 0.49 -9.45
N TYR A 50 12.86 1.63 -9.17
CA TYR A 50 12.44 2.56 -10.21
C TYR A 50 13.60 3.22 -10.94
N SER A 51 14.67 3.57 -10.23
CA SER A 51 15.85 4.20 -10.83
C SER A 51 16.56 3.23 -11.77
N ALA A 52 16.76 1.98 -11.35
CA ALA A 52 17.34 0.95 -12.20
C ALA A 52 16.50 0.69 -13.47
N LYS A 53 15.16 0.56 -13.34
CA LYS A 53 14.28 0.41 -14.52
C LYS A 53 14.37 1.61 -15.47
N ARG A 54 14.38 2.83 -14.95
CA ARG A 54 14.52 4.06 -15.74
C ARG A 54 15.84 4.06 -16.52
N ASP A 55 16.91 3.60 -15.90
CA ASP A 55 18.26 3.63 -16.46
C ASP A 55 18.56 2.40 -17.35
N GLY A 56 17.55 1.55 -17.60
CA GLY A 56 17.67 0.34 -18.44
C GLY A 56 18.45 -0.80 -17.79
N LEU A 57 18.65 -0.74 -16.47
CA LEU A 57 19.34 -1.77 -15.70
C LEU A 57 18.35 -2.80 -15.14
N GLU A 58 18.85 -4.01 -14.87
CA GLU A 58 18.05 -5.02 -14.19
C GLU A 58 17.89 -4.64 -12.71
N PRO A 59 16.67 -4.36 -12.24
CA PRO A 59 16.46 -3.88 -10.89
C PRO A 59 16.47 -5.02 -9.88
N LYS A 60 16.95 -4.75 -8.68
CA LYS A 60 16.72 -5.65 -7.54
C LYS A 60 15.26 -5.53 -7.09
N LEU A 61 14.58 -6.66 -6.95
CA LEU A 61 13.22 -6.69 -6.41
C LEU A 61 13.20 -6.24 -4.92
N PRO A 62 12.19 -5.46 -4.49
CA PRO A 62 11.97 -5.17 -3.08
C PRO A 62 11.78 -6.47 -2.27
N LYS A 63 12.20 -6.48 -1.01
CA LYS A 63 12.21 -7.73 -0.21
C LYS A 63 10.85 -8.16 0.33
N GLY A 64 9.92 -7.23 0.52
CA GLY A 64 8.69 -7.48 1.26
C GLY A 64 7.52 -6.79 0.62
N PRO A 65 6.31 -6.97 1.18
CA PRO A 65 5.15 -6.36 0.60
C PRO A 65 5.36 -4.85 0.46
N VAL A 66 5.02 -4.35 -0.71
CA VAL A 66 4.96 -2.96 -1.09
C VAL A 66 3.49 -2.62 -1.14
N LEU A 67 3.12 -1.54 -0.44
CA LEU A 67 1.79 -0.95 -0.51
C LEU A 67 1.92 0.46 -1.06
N GLN A 68 1.66 0.61 -2.36
CA GLN A 68 1.81 1.88 -3.05
C GLN A 68 0.45 2.53 -3.34
N PRO A 69 0.17 3.75 -2.86
CA PRO A 69 -1.03 4.48 -3.27
C PRO A 69 -0.96 4.82 -4.76
N THR A 70 -2.04 4.58 -5.51
CA THR A 70 -2.10 4.86 -6.95
C THR A 70 -3.12 5.94 -7.29
N SER A 71 -4.24 6.00 -6.57
CA SER A 71 -5.21 7.10 -6.66
C SER A 71 -6.03 7.20 -5.39
N GLY A 72 -6.67 8.35 -5.18
CA GLY A 72 -7.51 8.54 -4.01
C GLY A 72 -8.33 9.81 -4.08
N GLY A 73 -9.55 9.77 -3.54
CA GLY A 73 -10.44 10.92 -3.53
C GLY A 73 -11.72 10.66 -2.75
N GLY A 74 -12.45 11.74 -2.47
CA GLY A 74 -13.73 11.64 -1.79
C GLY A 74 -14.14 12.91 -1.07
N GLY A 75 -15.35 12.89 -0.53
CA GLY A 75 -15.99 14.01 0.14
C GLY A 75 -17.32 13.60 0.77
N GLY A 76 -17.86 14.48 1.61
CA GLY A 76 -19.15 14.24 2.27
C GLY A 76 -19.12 13.03 3.21
N LYS A 77 -19.62 11.87 2.74
CA LYS A 77 -19.70 10.61 3.50
C LYS A 77 -18.95 9.45 2.85
N ARG A 78 -18.25 9.65 1.72
CA ARG A 78 -17.58 8.56 0.99
C ARG A 78 -16.17 8.95 0.54
N TRP A 79 -15.23 8.03 0.71
CA TRP A 79 -13.86 8.08 0.19
C TRP A 79 -13.56 6.78 -0.52
N ASN A 80 -12.79 6.87 -1.61
CA ASN A 80 -12.30 5.70 -2.34
C ASN A 80 -10.80 5.90 -2.56
N PHE A 81 -10.01 4.90 -2.17
CA PHE A 81 -8.57 4.88 -2.31
C PHE A 81 -8.16 3.61 -3.06
N HIS A 82 -7.19 3.73 -3.94
CA HIS A 82 -6.63 2.61 -4.68
C HIS A 82 -5.17 2.45 -4.30
N TYR A 83 -4.80 1.21 -4.04
CA TYR A 83 -3.45 0.80 -3.69
C TYR A 83 -3.01 -0.34 -4.58
N TRP A 84 -1.76 -0.31 -4.99
CA TRP A 84 -1.06 -1.44 -5.57
C TRP A 84 -0.35 -2.22 -4.45
N VAL A 85 -0.52 -3.54 -4.45
CA VAL A 85 0.14 -4.45 -3.52
C VAL A 85 1.04 -5.39 -4.31
N TRP A 86 2.29 -5.51 -3.90
CA TRP A 86 3.24 -6.46 -4.48
C TRP A 86 4.12 -7.07 -3.38
N PRO A 87 4.48 -8.35 -3.42
CA PRO A 87 4.03 -9.35 -4.39
C PRO A 87 2.57 -9.75 -4.13
N LEU A 88 2.06 -10.71 -4.91
CA LEU A 88 0.80 -11.39 -4.55
C LEU A 88 0.96 -12.04 -3.16
N PRO A 89 -0.07 -12.01 -2.30
CA PRO A 89 -0.01 -12.65 -0.99
C PRO A 89 0.29 -14.14 -1.12
N PRO A 90 1.05 -14.77 -0.20
CA PRO A 90 1.20 -16.23 -0.15
C PRO A 90 -0.14 -16.93 0.06
N GLU A 91 -0.17 -18.26 -0.01
CA GLU A 91 -1.36 -19.00 0.40
C GLU A 91 -1.72 -18.71 1.87
N GLY A 92 -3.02 -18.54 2.14
CA GLY A 92 -3.55 -18.17 3.45
C GLY A 92 -4.24 -16.81 3.47
N ASN A 93 -4.54 -16.32 4.67
CA ASN A 93 -5.30 -15.08 4.84
C ASN A 93 -4.43 -13.85 4.54
N LEU A 94 -5.03 -12.87 3.86
CA LEU A 94 -4.53 -11.50 3.76
C LEU A 94 -5.35 -10.64 4.72
N THR A 95 -4.72 -9.98 5.69
CA THR A 95 -5.41 -9.02 6.55
C THR A 95 -5.22 -7.60 6.04
N LEU A 96 -6.33 -6.88 5.90
CA LEU A 96 -6.37 -5.43 5.74
C LEU A 96 -6.67 -4.81 7.11
N ALA A 97 -5.80 -3.95 7.60
CA ALA A 97 -6.03 -3.16 8.81
C ALA A 97 -6.06 -1.69 8.44
N CYS A 98 -7.11 -0.96 8.84
CA CYS A 98 -7.17 0.48 8.59
C CYS A 98 -7.69 1.26 9.79
N GLU A 99 -7.23 2.49 9.91
CA GLU A 99 -7.68 3.42 10.94
C GLU A 99 -7.76 4.83 10.38
N TRP A 100 -8.66 5.64 10.95
CA TRP A 100 -8.75 7.06 10.63
C TRP A 100 -9.16 7.87 11.87
N PRO A 101 -8.21 8.21 12.75
CA PRO A 101 -8.56 8.87 14.01
C PRO A 101 -9.20 10.26 13.81
N ALA A 102 -8.79 11.02 12.77
CA ALA A 102 -9.44 12.30 12.43
C ALA A 102 -10.93 12.15 12.03
N ARG A 103 -11.37 10.92 11.74
CA ARG A 103 -12.75 10.56 11.42
C ARG A 103 -13.40 9.66 12.44
N ARG A 104 -12.77 9.50 13.62
CA ARG A 104 -13.24 8.64 14.70
C ARG A 104 -13.46 7.19 14.22
N MET A 105 -12.67 6.76 13.24
CA MET A 105 -12.66 5.39 12.76
C MET A 105 -11.53 4.67 13.49
N PRO A 106 -11.83 3.83 14.50
CA PRO A 106 -10.81 3.07 15.19
C PRO A 106 -10.16 2.06 14.25
N LEU A 107 -9.05 1.46 14.68
CA LEU A 107 -8.44 0.35 13.97
C LEU A 107 -9.49 -0.74 13.72
N THR A 108 -9.71 -1.03 12.44
CA THR A 108 -10.62 -2.05 11.95
C THR A 108 -9.83 -3.01 11.09
N GLU A 109 -10.05 -4.30 11.28
CA GLU A 109 -9.37 -5.35 10.55
C GLU A 109 -10.38 -6.18 9.75
N HIS A 110 -9.98 -6.54 8.53
CA HIS A 110 -10.75 -7.37 7.62
C HIS A 110 -9.84 -8.43 7.01
N GLU A 111 -10.24 -9.69 7.13
CA GLU A 111 -9.55 -10.80 6.50
C GLU A 111 -10.13 -11.06 5.10
N LEU A 112 -9.22 -11.28 4.15
CA LEU A 112 -9.51 -11.67 2.78
C LEU A 112 -8.85 -13.04 2.51
N ASP A 113 -9.44 -13.82 1.60
CA ASP A 113 -8.80 -15.04 1.09
C ASP A 113 -7.63 -14.64 0.17
N GLY A 114 -6.40 -14.65 0.72
CA GLY A 114 -5.18 -14.37 -0.03
C GLY A 114 -4.90 -15.45 -1.08
N ALA A 115 -5.31 -16.69 -0.84
CA ALA A 115 -5.18 -17.77 -1.82
C ALA A 115 -6.09 -17.53 -3.04
N ALA A 116 -7.28 -16.94 -2.88
CA ALA A 116 -8.12 -16.54 -4.02
C ALA A 116 -7.45 -15.47 -4.89
N ILE A 117 -6.80 -14.47 -4.27
CA ILE A 117 -6.05 -13.43 -4.98
C ILE A 117 -4.88 -14.05 -5.74
N ARG A 118 -4.13 -14.96 -5.10
CA ARG A 118 -3.02 -15.68 -5.74
C ARG A 118 -3.48 -16.49 -6.95
N ARG A 119 -4.53 -17.31 -6.80
CA ARG A 119 -5.11 -18.10 -7.91
C ARG A 119 -5.55 -17.23 -9.08
N ALA A 120 -6.14 -16.06 -8.81
CA ALA A 120 -6.50 -15.11 -9.86
C ALA A 120 -5.26 -14.58 -10.61
N GLY A 121 -4.19 -14.27 -9.88
CA GLY A 121 -2.90 -13.91 -10.45
C GLY A 121 -2.30 -15.03 -11.32
N ASP A 122 -2.30 -16.27 -10.84
CA ASP A 122 -1.77 -17.43 -11.55
C ASP A 122 -2.58 -17.78 -12.82
N SER A 123 -3.83 -17.34 -12.90
CA SER A 123 -4.67 -17.47 -14.11
C SER A 123 -4.41 -16.38 -15.16
N SER A 124 -3.57 -15.39 -14.85
CA SER A 124 -3.23 -14.31 -15.78
C SER A 124 -2.20 -14.79 -16.80
N ILE A 125 -2.39 -14.42 -18.07
CA ILE A 125 -1.45 -14.69 -19.15
C ILE A 125 -0.74 -13.41 -19.55
N ASP A 126 0.57 -13.51 -19.82
CA ASP A 126 1.31 -12.42 -20.43
C ASP A 126 1.03 -12.39 -21.93
N LEU A 127 0.65 -11.23 -22.45
CA LEU A 127 0.35 -11.02 -23.86
C LEU A 127 1.48 -10.29 -24.59
N TRP A 128 2.44 -9.73 -23.86
CA TRP A 128 3.39 -8.75 -24.39
C TRP A 128 4.86 -9.06 -24.03
N GLY A 129 5.18 -10.34 -23.80
CA GLY A 129 6.51 -10.81 -23.43
C GLY A 129 7.66 -10.26 -24.28
#